data_AF-A0A812XR56-F1
#
_entry.id   AF-A0A812XR56-F1
#
_cell.length_a   1.000
_cell.length_b   1.000
_cell.length_c   1.000
_cell.angle_alpha   90.00
_cell.angle_beta   90.00
_cell.angle_gamma   90.00
#
_symmetry.space_group_name_H-M   'P 1'
#
loop_
_entity.id
_entity.type
_entity.pdbx_description
1 polymer ?
#
loop_
_entity_poly.entity_id
_entity_poly.type
_entity_poly.pdbx_seq_one_letter_code
_entity_poly.pdbx_strand_id
1 'polypeptide(L)'
;PAEKQEEPEKKEDMKVDQEGEKKDGAAEEGGKEGDKKVEAQKEKEAKEEEEDNVDYLKELDEEIEKADNDVFEMEDVTDIGTGEPLFFNFGFEDWALLSLRFELHLLAHAFLHDCGDPERTGIYPDHLLFYYNRYYKKGLNPKNYGVEGVEARRELVALVRDSIVICPPKVIESMLSAELEDNDIFVKLTEEARRERLRRLDAGDESARLKFATGGAAAKAGAKAPVVIPGKGVGKGETVAQSLLQQQRQQQVRQQMQMATGAGGMPVRPWGPPPAAFGVPLAQQRAMMARQPWG
;
A
#
# COMPACT_ATOMS: atom_id res chain seq x y z
N PRO A 1 -67.55 -3.54 25.05
CA PRO A 1 -67.94 -2.42 24.16
C PRO A 1 -66.92 -2.32 23.00
N ALA A 2 -67.13 -2.98 21.85
CA ALA A 2 -68.08 -2.59 20.77
C ALA A 2 -67.68 -1.20 20.23
N GLU A 3 -67.41 -0.90 18.95
CA GLU A 3 -67.69 -1.41 17.59
C GLU A 3 -66.46 -1.04 16.71
N LYS A 4 -66.01 -1.76 15.66
CA LYS A 4 -66.57 -2.13 14.35
C LYS A 4 -66.92 -0.94 13.41
N GLN A 5 -66.55 -1.13 12.13
CA GLN A 5 -67.04 -0.45 10.89
C GLN A 5 -66.31 0.85 10.52
N GLU A 6 -66.02 1.19 9.25
CA GLU A 6 -66.35 0.63 7.92
C GLU A 6 -65.49 1.36 6.86
N GLU A 7 -65.14 0.68 5.76
CA GLU A 7 -64.78 1.35 4.49
C GLU A 7 -65.98 2.07 3.87
N PRO A 8 -65.77 2.98 2.91
CA PRO A 8 -66.24 2.64 1.57
C PRO A 8 -65.34 3.11 0.41
N GLU A 9 -65.33 2.27 -0.63
CA GLU A 9 -64.91 2.56 -2.00
C GLU A 9 -65.62 3.79 -2.60
N LYS A 10 -64.91 4.54 -3.46
CA LYS A 10 -65.52 5.24 -4.60
C LYS A 10 -64.59 5.29 -5.81
N LYS A 11 -65.17 4.85 -6.92
CA LYS A 11 -64.70 4.81 -8.30
C LYS A 11 -64.46 6.21 -8.86
N GLU A 12 -63.42 6.36 -9.68
CA GLU A 12 -63.46 7.27 -10.84
C GLU A 12 -62.95 6.52 -12.07
N ASP A 13 -63.86 6.42 -13.04
CA ASP A 13 -63.63 5.98 -14.41
C ASP A 13 -62.85 7.04 -15.18
N MET A 14 -61.85 6.63 -15.98
CA MET A 14 -61.64 7.29 -17.28
C MET A 14 -61.18 6.29 -18.34
N LYS A 15 -61.96 6.32 -19.42
CA LYS A 15 -62.02 5.44 -20.59
C LYS A 15 -61.03 5.89 -21.68
N VAL A 16 -60.85 5.04 -22.70
CA VAL A 16 -60.35 5.24 -24.10
C VAL A 16 -59.19 4.29 -24.40
N ASP A 17 -59.11 3.47 -25.46
CA ASP A 17 -60.00 2.87 -26.47
C ASP A 17 -59.13 1.71 -27.09
N GLN A 18 -59.64 0.48 -27.19
CA GLN A 18 -59.87 -0.28 -28.46
C GLN A 18 -59.11 0.26 -29.70
N GLU A 19 -58.36 -0.52 -30.49
CA GLU A 19 -58.80 -1.66 -31.32
C GLU A 19 -57.58 -2.29 -32.02
N GLY A 20 -57.63 -3.57 -32.38
CA GLY A 20 -56.60 -4.22 -33.21
C GLY A 20 -56.82 -5.73 -33.37
N GLU A 21 -57.49 -6.07 -34.46
CA GLU A 21 -58.17 -7.33 -34.78
C GLU A 21 -57.28 -8.54 -35.14
N LYS A 22 -57.89 -9.72 -35.04
CA LYS A 22 -57.42 -11.09 -35.32
C LYS A 22 -56.82 -11.32 -36.71
N LYS A 23 -55.97 -12.36 -36.81
CA LYS A 23 -56.08 -13.33 -37.91
C LYS A 23 -55.59 -14.74 -37.53
N ASP A 24 -56.46 -15.70 -37.79
CA ASP A 24 -56.31 -17.14 -37.58
C ASP A 24 -55.32 -17.83 -38.54
N GLY A 25 -54.64 -18.86 -38.02
CA GLY A 25 -54.54 -20.21 -38.60
C GLY A 25 -53.59 -20.47 -39.78
N ALA A 26 -52.56 -21.30 -39.56
CA ALA A 26 -52.30 -22.56 -40.30
C ALA A 26 -50.92 -23.18 -39.96
N ALA A 27 -50.87 -24.51 -40.05
CA ALA A 27 -49.69 -25.38 -40.19
C ALA A 27 -48.95 -25.83 -38.91
N GLU A 28 -49.47 -26.91 -38.35
CA GLU A 28 -48.74 -27.94 -37.61
C GLU A 28 -47.79 -28.68 -38.58
N GLU A 29 -46.47 -28.47 -38.46
CA GLU A 29 -45.41 -29.45 -38.75
C GLU A 29 -44.04 -28.86 -38.32
N GLY A 30 -43.41 -29.44 -37.30
CA GLY A 30 -42.08 -29.00 -36.82
C GLY A 30 -41.78 -29.21 -35.32
N GLY A 31 -42.54 -30.03 -34.60
CA GLY A 31 -42.46 -30.16 -33.14
C GLY A 31 -41.40 -31.11 -32.56
N LYS A 32 -40.21 -31.26 -33.16
CA LYS A 32 -39.19 -32.22 -32.62
C LYS A 32 -37.74 -31.75 -32.57
N GLU A 33 -37.42 -30.58 -33.12
CA GLU A 33 -36.04 -30.09 -33.21
C GLU A 33 -35.76 -28.85 -32.33
N GLY A 34 -36.82 -28.12 -31.94
CA GLY A 34 -36.73 -26.98 -31.02
C GLY A 34 -36.60 -27.36 -29.54
N ASP A 35 -37.28 -28.42 -29.12
CA ASP A 35 -37.32 -28.86 -27.71
C ASP A 35 -35.94 -29.38 -27.21
N LYS A 36 -35.25 -30.15 -28.05
CA LYS A 36 -33.88 -30.63 -27.78
C LYS A 36 -32.86 -29.51 -27.66
N LYS A 37 -33.05 -28.38 -28.33
CA LYS A 37 -32.12 -27.26 -28.30
C LYS A 37 -32.28 -26.43 -27.02
N VAL A 38 -33.50 -26.36 -26.48
CA VAL A 38 -33.81 -25.68 -25.22
C VAL A 38 -33.39 -26.55 -24.03
N GLU A 39 -33.64 -27.87 -24.05
CA GLU A 39 -33.12 -28.78 -23.01
C GLU A 39 -31.59 -28.80 -22.97
N ALA A 40 -30.93 -28.88 -24.12
CA ALA A 40 -29.46 -28.90 -24.19
C ALA A 40 -28.82 -27.56 -23.77
N GLN A 41 -29.56 -26.44 -23.84
CA GLN A 41 -29.08 -25.14 -23.36
C GLN A 41 -29.28 -25.03 -21.84
N LYS A 42 -30.41 -25.50 -21.32
CA LYS A 42 -30.70 -25.53 -19.87
C LYS A 42 -29.77 -26.47 -19.10
N GLU A 43 -29.40 -27.59 -19.71
CA GLU A 43 -28.47 -28.58 -19.14
C GLU A 43 -27.00 -28.11 -19.21
N LYS A 44 -26.68 -27.16 -20.10
CA LYS A 44 -25.38 -26.48 -20.14
C LYS A 44 -25.29 -25.36 -19.10
N GLU A 45 -26.32 -24.51 -19.00
CA GLU A 45 -26.39 -23.46 -17.98
C GLU A 45 -26.37 -24.06 -16.56
N ALA A 46 -27.08 -25.17 -16.33
CA ALA A 46 -27.05 -25.87 -15.04
C ALA A 46 -25.66 -26.49 -14.71
N LYS A 47 -24.89 -26.90 -15.72
CA LYS A 47 -23.53 -27.41 -15.52
C LYS A 47 -22.51 -26.30 -15.29
N GLU A 48 -22.64 -25.16 -15.98
CA GLU A 48 -21.83 -23.97 -15.72
C GLU A 48 -22.10 -23.42 -14.31
N GLU A 49 -23.37 -23.31 -13.88
CA GLU A 49 -23.70 -22.90 -12.50
C GLU A 49 -23.18 -23.91 -11.44
N GLU A 50 -23.16 -25.21 -11.73
CA GLU A 50 -22.63 -26.23 -10.83
C GLU A 50 -21.08 -26.19 -10.77
N GLU A 51 -20.39 -25.99 -11.91
CA GLU A 51 -18.94 -25.78 -11.94
C GLU A 51 -18.53 -24.49 -11.22
N ASP A 52 -19.22 -23.38 -11.47
CA ASP A 52 -18.96 -22.09 -10.81
C ASP A 52 -19.16 -22.17 -9.29
N ASN A 53 -20.19 -22.90 -8.82
CA ASN A 53 -20.39 -23.14 -7.38
C ASN A 53 -19.31 -24.02 -6.76
N VAL A 54 -18.82 -25.04 -7.48
CA VAL A 54 -17.74 -25.91 -7.01
C VAL A 54 -16.41 -25.15 -6.95
N ASP A 55 -16.16 -24.24 -7.89
CA ASP A 55 -14.97 -23.38 -7.88
C ASP A 55 -15.00 -22.41 -6.69
N TYR A 56 -16.15 -21.75 -6.47
CA TYR A 56 -16.34 -20.85 -5.33
C TYR A 56 -16.19 -21.56 -3.97
N LEU A 57 -16.71 -22.78 -3.83
CA LEU A 57 -16.57 -23.56 -2.60
C LEU A 57 -15.11 -23.94 -2.33
N LYS A 58 -14.34 -24.27 -3.37
CA LYS A 58 -12.90 -24.56 -3.21
C LYS A 58 -12.11 -23.32 -2.82
N GLU A 59 -12.39 -22.18 -3.46
CA GLU A 59 -11.74 -20.91 -3.11
C GLU A 59 -12.03 -20.53 -1.65
N LEU A 60 -13.28 -20.73 -1.20
CA LEU A 60 -13.68 -20.49 0.18
C LEU A 60 -13.00 -21.46 1.16
N ASP A 61 -12.92 -22.76 0.83
CA ASP A 61 -12.24 -23.76 1.66
C ASP A 61 -10.75 -23.42 1.79
N GLU A 62 -10.07 -23.02 0.72
CA GLU A 62 -8.67 -22.58 0.74
C GLU A 62 -8.48 -21.31 1.57
N GLU A 63 -9.41 -20.35 1.52
CA GLU A 63 -9.38 -19.15 2.37
C GLU A 63 -9.56 -19.48 3.85
N ILE A 64 -10.45 -20.44 4.18
CA ILE A 64 -10.66 -20.89 5.56
C ILE A 64 -9.41 -21.59 6.09
N GLU A 65 -8.80 -22.48 5.31
CA GLU A 65 -7.55 -23.14 5.72
C GLU A 65 -6.42 -22.12 5.94
N LYS A 66 -6.29 -21.12 5.06
CA LYS A 66 -5.32 -20.02 5.25
C LYS A 66 -5.58 -19.20 6.51
N ALA A 67 -6.84 -18.99 6.87
CA ALA A 67 -7.25 -18.25 8.05
C ALA A 67 -7.03 -19.03 9.36
N ASP A 68 -7.23 -20.35 9.32
CA ASP A 68 -7.07 -21.26 10.46
C ASP A 68 -5.61 -21.64 10.74
N ASN A 69 -4.70 -21.43 9.79
CA ASN A 69 -3.27 -21.61 10.01
C ASN A 69 -2.74 -20.67 11.10
N ASP A 70 -2.15 -21.25 12.16
CA ASP A 70 -1.52 -20.50 13.25
C ASP A 70 -0.28 -19.75 12.74
N VAL A 71 -0.36 -18.42 12.78
CA VAL A 71 0.69 -17.49 12.31
C VAL A 71 1.99 -17.67 13.10
N PHE A 72 1.93 -18.08 14.36
CA PHE A 72 3.11 -18.17 15.23
C PHE A 72 3.89 -19.47 15.06
N GLU A 73 3.22 -20.55 14.66
CA GLU A 73 3.86 -21.86 14.41
C GLU A 73 4.65 -21.90 13.10
N MET A 74 4.46 -20.92 12.22
CA MET A 74 5.13 -20.86 10.91
C MET A 74 6.63 -20.57 11.05
N GLU A 75 7.49 -21.42 10.46
CA GLU A 75 8.95 -21.24 10.51
C GLU A 75 9.47 -20.21 9.50
N ASP A 76 8.90 -20.15 8.29
CA ASP A 76 9.34 -19.24 7.22
C ASP A 76 8.22 -18.27 6.84
N VAL A 77 8.40 -16.97 7.13
CA VAL A 77 7.42 -15.93 6.78
C VAL A 77 7.36 -15.62 5.27
N THR A 78 8.27 -16.17 4.47
CA THR A 78 8.34 -15.95 3.03
C THR A 78 7.64 -17.04 2.21
N ASP A 79 7.27 -18.16 2.84
CA ASP A 79 6.51 -19.24 2.22
C ASP A 79 5.55 -19.89 3.23
N ILE A 80 4.26 -19.61 3.07
CA ILE A 80 3.19 -20.18 3.92
C ILE A 80 2.78 -21.61 3.52
N GLY A 81 3.53 -22.25 2.62
CA GLY A 81 3.23 -23.58 2.06
C GLY A 81 2.52 -23.52 0.70
N THR A 82 2.02 -22.35 0.30
CA THR A 82 1.46 -22.08 -1.04
C THR A 82 2.45 -21.37 -1.97
N GLY A 83 3.68 -21.09 -1.52
CA GLY A 83 4.66 -20.28 -2.24
C GLY A 83 4.43 -18.77 -2.10
N GLU A 84 3.47 -18.35 -1.30
CA GLU A 84 3.17 -16.94 -0.99
C GLU A 84 3.77 -16.55 0.37
N PRO A 85 4.30 -15.33 0.54
CA PRO A 85 4.76 -14.87 1.84
C PRO A 85 3.58 -14.53 2.76
N LEU A 86 3.80 -14.61 4.07
CA LEU A 86 2.80 -14.29 5.09
C LEU A 86 2.24 -12.86 4.97
N PHE A 87 3.08 -11.94 4.50
CA PHE A 87 2.75 -10.53 4.29
C PHE A 87 2.20 -10.22 2.89
N PHE A 88 1.82 -11.23 2.10
CA PHE A 88 1.32 -11.06 0.74
C PHE A 88 0.13 -10.08 0.67
N ASN A 89 -0.80 -10.17 1.63
CA ASN A 89 -2.01 -9.35 1.70
C ASN A 89 -1.84 -8.04 2.50
N PHE A 90 -0.60 -7.60 2.76
CA PHE A 90 -0.38 -6.37 3.54
C PHE A 90 -0.76 -5.12 2.74
N GLY A 91 -1.66 -4.34 3.32
CA GLY A 91 -1.97 -2.99 2.85
C GLY A 91 -0.95 -1.96 3.34
N PHE A 92 -1.14 -0.71 2.91
CA PHE A 92 -0.31 0.42 3.36
C PHE A 92 -0.33 0.55 4.89
N GLU A 93 -1.50 0.37 5.49
CA GLU A 93 -1.70 0.47 6.93
C GLU A 93 -0.93 -0.62 7.68
N ASP A 94 -0.89 -1.83 7.14
CA ASP A 94 -0.16 -2.96 7.75
C ASP A 94 1.35 -2.72 7.71
N TRP A 95 1.88 -2.23 6.58
CA TRP A 95 3.30 -1.83 6.47
C TRP A 95 3.67 -0.69 7.42
N ALA A 96 2.77 0.29 7.58
CA ALA A 96 2.97 1.39 8.51
C ALA A 96 2.95 0.92 9.98
N LEU A 97 2.04 0.00 10.34
CA LEU A 97 2.01 -0.58 11.68
C LEU A 97 3.21 -1.50 11.95
N LEU A 98 3.64 -2.31 10.99
CA LEU A 98 4.86 -3.12 11.08
C LEU A 98 6.07 -2.24 11.38
N SER A 99 6.22 -1.15 10.60
CA SER A 99 7.31 -0.19 10.79
C SER A 99 7.25 0.44 12.18
N LEU A 100 6.06 0.82 12.64
CA LEU A 100 5.86 1.41 13.97
C LEU A 100 6.24 0.42 15.09
N ARG A 101 5.85 -0.87 15.00
CA ARG A 101 6.23 -1.92 15.96
C ARG A 101 7.74 -2.01 16.09
N PHE A 102 8.41 -2.17 14.96
CA PHE A 102 9.86 -2.36 14.90
C PHE A 102 10.62 -1.12 15.40
N GLU A 103 10.25 0.06 14.93
CA GLU A 103 10.90 1.32 15.33
C GLU A 103 10.70 1.61 16.83
N LEU A 104 9.53 1.34 17.40
CA LEU A 104 9.29 1.56 18.83
C LEU A 104 9.98 0.52 19.71
N HIS A 105 10.05 -0.74 19.26
CA HIS A 105 10.80 -1.79 19.94
C HIS A 105 12.27 -1.44 20.07
N LEU A 106 12.91 -1.09 18.94
CA LEU A 106 14.30 -0.64 18.93
C LEU A 106 14.51 0.61 19.78
N LEU A 107 13.59 1.56 19.74
CA LEU A 107 13.70 2.79 20.52
C LEU A 107 13.66 2.53 22.03
N ALA A 108 12.77 1.65 22.48
CA ALA A 108 12.64 1.29 23.90
C ALA A 108 13.94 0.68 24.43
N HIS A 109 14.51 -0.28 23.69
CA HIS A 109 15.76 -0.95 24.08
C HIS A 109 16.99 -0.06 23.94
N ALA A 110 17.09 0.72 22.86
CA ALA A 110 18.21 1.65 22.66
C ALA A 110 18.22 2.75 23.74
N PHE A 111 17.04 3.22 24.16
CA PHE A 111 16.95 4.17 25.26
C PHE A 111 17.47 3.57 26.56
N LEU A 112 17.06 2.35 26.92
CA LEU A 112 17.53 1.69 28.15
C LEU A 112 19.04 1.44 28.10
N HIS A 113 19.56 1.02 26.95
CA HIS A 113 20.98 0.78 26.75
C HIS A 113 21.81 2.07 26.92
N ASP A 114 21.35 3.19 26.37
CA ASP A 114 22.06 4.47 26.45
C ASP A 114 21.81 5.23 27.76
N CYS A 115 20.73 4.88 28.46
CA CYS A 115 20.34 5.51 29.70
C CYS A 115 21.17 4.95 30.86
N GLY A 116 22.32 5.58 31.12
CA GLY A 116 23.17 5.26 32.27
C GLY A 116 22.62 5.69 33.64
N ASP A 117 21.31 5.92 33.77
CA ASP A 117 20.64 6.33 35.00
C ASP A 117 19.64 5.26 35.45
N PRO A 118 19.87 4.58 36.60
CA PRO A 118 19.00 3.51 37.09
C PRO A 118 17.61 4.00 37.52
N GLU A 119 17.40 5.28 37.79
CA GLU A 119 16.07 5.82 38.11
C GLU A 119 15.22 6.08 36.86
N ARG A 120 15.85 6.11 35.68
CA ARG A 120 15.16 6.35 34.41
C ARG A 120 14.91 5.02 33.70
N THR A 121 13.85 4.36 34.13
CA THR A 121 13.49 3.00 33.72
C THR A 121 12.79 2.90 32.36
N GLY A 122 12.61 4.00 31.62
CA GLY A 122 11.98 3.97 30.29
C GLY A 122 11.52 5.34 29.79
N ILE A 123 10.87 5.33 28.62
CA ILE A 123 10.39 6.55 27.96
C ILE A 123 8.95 6.83 28.39
N TYR A 124 8.69 8.01 28.96
CA TYR A 124 7.32 8.46 29.15
C TYR A 124 6.65 8.76 27.80
N PRO A 125 5.36 8.43 27.61
CA PRO A 125 4.64 8.70 26.36
C PRO A 125 4.77 10.15 25.88
N ASP A 126 4.81 11.12 26.78
CA ASP A 126 4.96 12.54 26.45
C ASP A 126 6.29 12.90 25.80
N HIS A 127 7.33 12.12 26.05
CA HIS A 127 8.65 12.30 25.46
C HIS A 127 8.90 11.41 24.25
N LEU A 128 7.91 10.60 23.83
CA LEU A 128 8.06 9.65 22.73
C LEU A 128 8.54 10.32 21.44
N LEU A 129 7.88 11.40 21.00
CA LEU A 129 8.24 12.11 19.77
C LEU A 129 9.65 12.72 19.82
N PHE A 130 10.04 13.22 21.00
CA PHE A 130 11.37 13.78 21.21
C PHE A 130 12.45 12.70 21.05
N TYR A 131 12.29 11.55 21.72
CA TYR A 131 13.25 10.47 21.60
C TYR A 131 13.24 9.83 20.22
N TYR A 132 12.07 9.65 19.62
CA TYR A 132 11.98 9.16 18.25
C TYR A 132 12.80 10.05 17.28
N ASN A 133 12.67 11.38 17.36
CA ASN A 133 13.48 12.29 16.53
C ASN A 133 14.97 12.23 16.89
N ARG A 134 15.29 12.13 18.19
CA ARG A 134 16.68 12.06 18.66
C ARG A 134 17.41 10.85 18.08
N TYR A 135 16.78 9.67 18.07
CA TYR A 135 17.37 8.43 17.60
C TYR A 135 17.32 8.32 16.07
N TYR A 136 16.15 8.51 15.46
CA TYR A 136 15.95 8.26 14.03
C TYR A 136 16.21 9.46 13.11
N LYS A 137 16.40 10.67 13.68
CA LYS A 137 16.48 11.93 12.92
C LYS A 137 15.29 12.15 11.99
N LYS A 138 14.14 11.54 12.32
CA LYS A 138 12.87 11.54 11.60
C LYS A 138 11.76 11.97 12.55
N GLY A 139 10.77 12.70 12.04
CA GLY A 139 9.58 13.05 12.82
C GLY A 139 8.56 11.90 12.82
N LEU A 140 8.03 11.56 14.00
CA LEU A 140 6.84 10.71 14.13
C LEU A 140 5.62 11.62 14.19
N ASN A 141 4.72 11.49 13.21
CA ASN A 141 3.48 12.26 13.17
C ASN A 141 2.27 11.36 13.50
N PRO A 142 1.67 11.48 14.70
CA PRO A 142 0.53 10.65 15.09
C PRO A 142 -0.67 10.78 14.13
N LYS A 143 -0.86 11.95 13.50
CA LYS A 143 -1.93 12.20 12.52
C LYS A 143 -1.89 11.23 11.34
N ASN A 144 -0.70 10.76 10.94
CA ASN A 144 -0.56 9.82 9.84
C ASN A 144 -1.23 8.46 10.16
N TYR A 145 -1.31 8.11 11.44
CA TYR A 145 -1.92 6.89 11.95
C TYR A 145 -3.40 7.10 12.37
N GLY A 146 -3.98 8.27 12.07
CA GLY A 146 -5.37 8.58 12.41
C GLY A 146 -5.62 8.92 13.88
N VAL A 147 -4.57 9.20 14.66
CA VAL A 147 -4.66 9.57 16.07
C VAL A 147 -4.31 11.05 16.26
N GLU A 148 -5.11 11.78 17.04
CA GLU A 148 -4.97 13.22 17.24
C GLU A 148 -5.29 13.63 18.70
N GLY A 149 -4.90 14.84 19.09
CA GLY A 149 -5.21 15.39 20.41
C GLY A 149 -4.13 15.17 21.47
N VAL A 150 -4.52 15.36 22.73
CA VAL A 150 -3.60 15.34 23.88
C VAL A 150 -3.07 13.93 24.17
N GLU A 151 -3.94 12.92 24.01
CA GLU A 151 -3.62 11.51 24.25
C GLU A 151 -3.09 10.78 23.01
N ALA A 152 -2.84 11.49 21.90
CA ALA A 152 -2.40 10.89 20.63
C ALA A 152 -1.16 10.00 20.78
N ARG A 153 -0.27 10.30 21.73
CA ARG A 153 0.95 9.50 22.00
C ARG A 153 0.61 8.16 22.65
N ARG A 154 -0.39 8.11 23.53
CA ARG A 154 -0.87 6.87 24.14
C ARG A 154 -1.66 6.05 23.13
N GLU A 155 -2.53 6.70 22.38
CA GLU A 155 -3.32 6.05 21.32
C GLU A 155 -2.41 5.45 20.24
N LEU A 156 -1.33 6.14 19.88
CA LEU A 156 -0.33 5.62 18.95
C LEU A 156 0.33 4.32 19.46
N VAL A 157 0.68 4.26 20.74
CA VAL A 157 1.21 3.03 21.36
C VAL A 157 0.12 1.95 21.42
N ALA A 158 -1.14 2.32 21.66
CA ALA A 158 -2.25 1.38 21.71
C ALA A 158 -2.52 0.67 20.37
N LEU A 159 -2.16 1.28 19.24
CA LEU A 159 -2.24 0.63 17.91
C LEU A 159 -1.29 -0.58 17.78
N VAL A 160 -0.24 -0.65 18.60
CA VAL A 160 0.81 -1.69 18.57
C VAL A 160 1.00 -2.35 19.94
N ARG A 161 -0.10 -2.46 20.70
CA ARG A 161 -0.14 -2.98 22.08
C ARG A 161 0.41 -4.41 22.24
N ASP A 162 0.47 -5.14 21.13
CA ASP A 162 0.98 -6.52 21.03
C ASP A 162 2.52 -6.60 21.08
N SER A 163 3.22 -5.48 20.87
CA SER A 163 4.69 -5.41 20.92
C SER A 163 5.22 -4.40 21.94
N ILE A 164 4.46 -3.33 22.19
CA ILE A 164 4.83 -2.20 23.04
C ILE A 164 3.70 -1.90 24.01
N VAL A 165 4.03 -1.84 25.30
CA VAL A 165 3.07 -1.59 26.38
C VAL A 165 3.48 -0.39 27.22
N ILE A 166 2.52 0.17 27.94
CA ILE A 166 2.77 1.22 28.92
C ILE A 166 2.67 0.60 30.32
N CYS A 167 3.83 0.37 30.95
CA CYS A 167 3.95 -0.21 32.28
C CYS A 167 4.00 0.87 33.37
N PRO A 168 3.55 0.62 34.61
CA PRO A 168 3.86 1.48 35.76
C PRO A 168 5.38 1.64 35.91
N PRO A 169 5.94 2.87 36.04
CA PRO A 169 5.33 4.17 36.40
C PRO A 169 4.86 5.05 35.20
N LYS A 170 4.21 4.46 34.20
CA LYS A 170 3.77 5.07 32.92
C LYS A 170 4.93 5.28 31.92
N VAL A 171 5.79 4.27 31.81
CA VAL A 171 6.87 4.22 30.82
C VAL A 171 6.52 3.23 29.71
N ILE A 172 7.02 3.50 28.52
CA ILE A 172 6.93 2.62 27.35
C ILE A 172 7.99 1.53 27.52
N GLU A 173 7.55 0.29 27.39
CA GLU A 173 8.37 -0.91 27.50
C GLU A 173 8.02 -1.86 26.34
N SER A 174 9.01 -2.56 25.81
CA SER A 174 8.76 -3.60 24.81
C SER A 174 8.47 -4.93 25.49
N MET A 175 7.47 -5.65 25.00
CA MET A 175 7.17 -7.02 25.42
C MET A 175 8.15 -8.05 24.85
N LEU A 176 8.92 -7.65 23.84
CA LEU A 176 9.87 -8.49 23.13
C LEU A 176 11.28 -8.26 23.67
N SER A 177 12.06 -9.35 23.77
CA SER A 177 13.47 -9.30 24.17
C SER A 177 14.28 -8.39 23.25
N ALA A 178 15.33 -7.73 23.77
CA ALA A 178 16.27 -6.98 22.94
C ALA A 178 17.13 -7.90 22.05
N GLU A 179 17.35 -9.14 22.50
CA GLU A 179 18.10 -10.17 21.80
C GLU A 179 17.11 -11.11 21.11
N LEU A 180 16.53 -10.65 19.99
CA LEU A 180 15.70 -11.48 19.14
C LEU A 180 16.55 -12.35 18.21
N GLU A 181 16.14 -13.59 18.02
CA GLU A 181 16.77 -14.51 17.07
C GLU A 181 16.49 -14.09 15.63
N ASP A 182 15.25 -13.67 15.36
CA ASP A 182 14.78 -13.16 14.07
C ASP A 182 13.88 -11.91 14.24
N ASN A 183 13.62 -11.22 13.14
CA ASN A 183 12.65 -10.12 13.09
C ASN A 183 11.28 -10.56 12.58
N ASP A 184 11.12 -11.87 12.33
CA ASP A 184 9.92 -12.46 11.73
C ASP A 184 8.73 -12.34 12.68
N ILE A 185 9.00 -12.29 13.99
CA ILE A 185 8.00 -11.99 15.00
C ILE A 185 7.20 -10.71 14.71
N PHE A 186 7.80 -9.66 14.16
CA PHE A 186 7.07 -8.42 13.85
C PHE A 186 6.09 -8.59 12.70
N VAL A 187 6.46 -9.41 11.72
CA VAL A 187 5.59 -9.79 10.59
C VAL A 187 4.42 -10.61 11.12
N LYS A 188 4.70 -11.64 11.93
CA LYS A 188 3.70 -12.49 12.57
C LYS A 188 2.70 -11.69 13.41
N LEU A 189 3.19 -10.80 14.27
CA LEU A 189 2.35 -9.90 15.07
C LEU A 189 1.49 -8.96 14.22
N THR A 190 2.03 -8.47 13.10
CA THR A 190 1.29 -7.59 12.19
C THR A 190 0.20 -8.35 11.45
N GLU A 191 0.48 -9.57 10.99
CA GLU A 191 -0.50 -10.42 10.31
C GLU A 191 -1.61 -10.83 11.27
N GLU A 192 -1.31 -11.25 12.50
CA GLU A 192 -2.34 -11.57 13.49
C GLU A 192 -3.22 -10.36 13.80
N ALA A 193 -2.62 -9.18 13.98
CA ALA A 193 -3.38 -7.94 14.17
C ALA A 193 -4.22 -7.56 12.94
N ARG A 194 -3.80 -7.93 11.73
CA ARG A 194 -4.57 -7.76 10.49
C ARG A 194 -5.77 -8.70 10.45
N ARG A 195 -5.56 -9.99 10.71
CA ARG A 195 -6.62 -11.02 10.77
C ARG A 195 -7.67 -10.69 11.84
N GLU A 196 -7.24 -10.34 13.05
CA GLU A 196 -8.13 -9.91 14.13
C GLU A 196 -8.96 -8.68 13.74
N ARG A 197 -8.33 -7.69 13.10
CA ARG A 197 -9.04 -6.51 12.62
C ARG A 197 -10.10 -6.85 11.57
N LEU A 198 -9.78 -7.73 10.62
CA LEU A 198 -10.73 -8.17 9.60
C LEU A 198 -11.91 -8.92 10.23
N ARG A 199 -11.65 -9.89 11.11
CA ARG A 199 -12.71 -10.60 11.85
C ARG A 199 -13.65 -9.65 12.58
N ARG A 200 -13.13 -8.60 13.21
CA ARG A 200 -13.96 -7.57 13.86
C ARG A 200 -14.79 -6.75 12.87
N LEU A 201 -14.22 -6.39 11.72
CA LEU A 201 -14.95 -5.68 10.67
C LEU A 201 -16.08 -6.54 10.08
N ASP A 202 -15.83 -7.82 9.83
CA ASP A 202 -16.82 -8.76 9.30
C ASP A 202 -17.95 -9.02 10.30
N ALA A 203 -17.64 -8.97 11.61
CA ALA A 203 -18.63 -8.98 12.67
C ALA A 203 -19.41 -7.66 12.83
N GLY A 204 -19.12 -6.64 12.02
CA GLY A 204 -19.78 -5.33 12.03
C GLY A 204 -19.23 -4.32 13.06
N ASP A 205 -18.09 -4.61 13.69
CA ASP A 205 -17.42 -3.67 14.59
C ASP A 205 -16.56 -2.65 13.83
N GLU A 206 -17.21 -1.59 13.38
CA GLU A 206 -16.57 -0.47 12.66
C GLU A 206 -15.50 0.27 13.48
N SER A 207 -15.42 0.05 14.81
CA SER A 207 -14.35 0.64 15.63
C SER A 207 -12.96 0.08 15.31
N ALA A 208 -12.89 -1.10 14.67
CA ALA A 208 -11.64 -1.72 14.24
C ALA A 208 -11.04 -1.08 12.98
N ARG A 209 -11.80 -0.22 12.28
CA ARG A 209 -11.34 0.41 11.03
C ARG A 209 -10.21 1.41 11.28
N LEU A 210 -9.09 1.22 10.60
CA LEU A 210 -7.96 2.16 10.62
C LEU A 210 -8.29 3.44 9.84
N LYS A 211 -7.89 4.59 10.39
CA LYS A 211 -8.19 5.92 9.84
C LYS A 211 -6.92 6.65 9.41
N PHE A 212 -6.03 5.93 8.72
CA PHE A 212 -4.72 6.48 8.36
C PHE A 212 -4.88 7.61 7.35
N ALA A 213 -4.10 8.67 7.51
CA ALA A 213 -4.06 9.72 6.51
C ALA A 213 -3.25 9.19 5.33
N THR A 214 -3.93 8.81 4.24
CA THR A 214 -3.28 8.43 2.99
C THR A 214 -2.51 9.64 2.48
N GLY A 215 -1.19 9.61 2.64
CA GLY A 215 -0.30 10.72 2.33
C GLY A 215 -0.21 10.96 0.83
N GLY A 216 -1.14 11.75 0.29
CA GLY A 216 -0.96 12.51 -0.96
C GLY A 216 0.08 13.62 -0.76
N ALA A 217 1.33 13.29 -0.47
CA ALA A 217 2.44 14.24 -0.45
C ALA A 217 3.78 13.50 -0.55
N ALA A 218 4.08 12.98 -1.75
CA ALA A 218 5.46 12.83 -2.17
C ALA A 218 6.09 14.25 -2.17
N ALA A 219 6.76 14.59 -1.08
CA ALA A 219 7.57 15.79 -0.99
C ALA A 219 8.69 15.69 -2.03
N LYS A 220 8.53 16.43 -3.13
CA LYS A 220 9.61 16.68 -4.09
C LYS A 220 10.78 17.32 -3.33
N ALA A 221 11.81 16.54 -3.09
CA ALA A 221 13.06 17.01 -2.55
C ALA A 221 13.73 17.99 -3.53
N GLY A 222 13.79 19.25 -3.10
CA GLY A 222 14.83 20.25 -3.33
C GLY A 222 15.55 20.28 -4.68
N ALA A 223 15.07 21.13 -5.59
CA ALA A 223 15.94 21.86 -6.51
C ALA A 223 16.01 23.33 -6.04
N LYS A 224 17.12 23.71 -5.42
CA LYS A 224 17.44 25.12 -5.12
C LYS A 224 17.68 25.85 -6.44
N ALA A 225 16.94 26.94 -6.68
CA ALA A 225 17.31 27.94 -7.68
C ALA A 225 17.40 29.33 -7.01
N PRO A 226 18.32 30.19 -7.44
CA PRO A 226 18.90 31.22 -6.59
C PRO A 226 18.09 32.53 -6.54
N VAL A 227 18.35 33.24 -5.46
CA VAL A 227 17.98 34.63 -5.16
C VAL A 227 18.34 35.57 -6.32
N VAL A 228 17.41 36.43 -6.74
CA VAL A 228 17.68 37.71 -7.42
C VAL A 228 16.85 38.83 -6.78
N ILE A 229 17.55 39.94 -6.53
CA ILE A 229 17.25 41.16 -5.74
C ILE A 229 16.27 42.11 -6.47
N PRO A 230 15.53 43.02 -5.78
CA PRO A 230 14.33 43.66 -6.31
C PRO A 230 14.62 44.88 -7.20
N GLY A 231 13.80 45.05 -8.24
CA GLY A 231 13.82 46.17 -9.18
C GLY A 231 12.45 46.85 -9.28
N LYS A 232 12.46 48.16 -9.02
CA LYS A 232 11.37 49.13 -9.01
C LYS A 232 10.86 49.41 -10.43
N GLY A 233 9.55 49.31 -10.66
CA GLY A 233 8.95 49.69 -11.96
C GLY A 233 7.44 49.48 -12.03
N VAL A 234 6.68 50.56 -11.85
CA VAL A 234 5.24 50.63 -12.10
C VAL A 234 4.99 50.56 -13.62
N GLY A 235 4.25 49.55 -14.08
CA GLY A 235 3.87 49.40 -15.48
C GLY A 235 2.75 48.37 -15.63
N LYS A 236 1.71 48.75 -16.37
CA LYS A 236 0.42 48.06 -16.53
C LYS A 236 0.53 46.64 -17.10
N GLY A 237 -0.11 45.70 -16.41
CA GLY A 237 -0.91 44.60 -16.96
C GLY A 237 -0.38 43.82 -18.16
N GLU A 238 0.47 42.83 -17.89
CA GLU A 238 0.56 41.59 -18.69
C GLU A 238 0.55 40.41 -17.71
N THR A 239 -0.32 39.43 -17.96
CA THR A 239 -0.45 38.24 -17.10
C THR A 239 0.70 37.28 -17.35
N VAL A 240 1.09 36.50 -16.34
CA VAL A 240 2.18 35.50 -16.43
C VAL A 240 2.00 34.55 -17.63
N ALA A 241 0.75 34.27 -18.02
CA ALA A 241 0.42 33.48 -19.20
C ALA A 241 0.87 34.11 -20.53
N GLN A 242 0.76 35.43 -20.69
CA GLN A 242 1.22 36.13 -21.90
C GLN A 242 2.75 36.15 -21.99
N SER A 243 3.43 36.34 -20.87
CA SER A 243 4.90 36.29 -20.81
C SER A 243 5.45 34.90 -21.18
N LEU A 244 4.81 33.84 -20.68
CA LEU A 244 5.23 32.46 -20.96
C LEU A 244 5.02 32.07 -22.43
N LEU A 245 3.90 32.49 -23.04
CA LEU A 245 3.62 32.21 -24.45
C LEU A 245 4.59 32.97 -25.39
N GLN A 246 4.96 34.19 -25.03
CA GLN A 246 5.97 34.96 -25.78
C GLN A 246 7.36 34.34 -25.65
N GLN A 247 7.72 33.85 -24.47
CA GLN A 247 8.98 33.13 -24.24
C GLN A 247 9.04 31.82 -25.04
N GLN A 248 7.94 31.07 -25.11
CA GLN A 248 7.86 29.84 -25.90
C GLN A 248 7.99 30.11 -27.41
N ARG A 249 7.37 31.20 -27.92
CA ARG A 249 7.56 31.64 -29.31
C ARG A 249 9.01 32.00 -29.62
N GLN A 250 9.68 32.72 -28.73
CA GLN A 250 11.10 33.06 -28.93
C GLN A 250 12.00 31.83 -28.94
N GLN A 251 11.72 30.82 -28.11
CA GLN A 251 12.46 29.55 -28.13
C GLN A 251 12.25 28.78 -29.44
N GLN A 252 11.02 28.75 -29.98
CA GLN A 252 10.74 28.11 -31.28
C GLN A 252 11.47 28.79 -32.43
N VAL A 253 11.49 30.14 -32.47
CA VAL A 253 12.24 30.88 -33.50
C VAL A 253 13.75 30.61 -33.38
N ARG A 254 14.27 30.51 -32.15
CA ARG A 254 15.69 30.21 -31.91
C ARG A 254 16.09 28.80 -32.34
N GLN A 255 15.21 27.81 -32.13
CA GLN A 255 15.41 26.45 -32.68
C GLN A 255 15.36 26.43 -34.21
N GLN A 256 14.43 27.17 -34.83
CA GLN A 256 14.39 27.27 -36.30
C GLN A 256 15.65 27.93 -36.87
N MET A 257 16.18 28.96 -36.21
CA MET A 257 17.45 29.59 -36.64
C MET A 257 18.67 28.68 -36.47
N GLN A 258 18.72 27.84 -35.42
CA GLN A 258 19.81 26.88 -35.22
C GLN A 258 19.80 25.75 -36.24
N MET A 259 18.62 25.31 -36.71
CA MET A 259 18.51 24.28 -37.75
C MET A 259 18.82 24.80 -39.16
N ALA A 260 18.74 26.12 -39.39
CA ALA A 260 19.00 26.73 -40.70
C ALA A 260 20.49 27.07 -40.96
N THR A 261 21.38 26.95 -39.97
CA THR A 261 22.80 27.37 -40.08
C THR A 261 23.83 26.27 -39.81
N GLY A 262 23.41 25.00 -39.70
CA GLY A 262 24.28 23.88 -39.30
C GLY A 262 24.64 22.88 -40.41
N ALA A 263 25.00 23.33 -41.62
CA ALA A 263 25.65 22.47 -42.62
C ALA A 263 27.18 22.60 -42.50
N GLY A 264 27.86 21.59 -41.94
CA GLY A 264 29.32 21.62 -41.83
C GLY A 264 29.96 20.49 -41.02
N GLY A 265 29.98 19.29 -41.60
CA GLY A 265 31.01 18.24 -41.47
C GLY A 265 31.71 17.97 -40.12
N MET A 266 31.37 16.83 -39.50
CA MET A 266 32.28 16.14 -38.59
C MET A 266 33.13 15.10 -39.35
N PRO A 267 34.46 15.08 -39.24
CA PRO A 267 35.26 13.99 -39.78
C PRO A 267 35.27 12.78 -38.84
N VAL A 268 34.87 11.64 -39.41
CA VAL A 268 34.93 10.31 -38.82
C VAL A 268 36.41 9.91 -38.60
N ARG A 269 36.77 9.48 -37.39
CA ARG A 269 38.08 8.84 -37.12
C ARG A 269 37.90 7.33 -36.99
N PRO A 270 38.73 6.52 -37.66
CA PRO A 270 38.62 5.07 -37.67
C PRO A 270 39.20 4.43 -36.40
N TRP A 271 38.54 3.35 -35.99
CA TRP A 271 38.94 2.40 -34.95
C TRP A 271 40.35 1.83 -35.18
N GLY A 272 41.17 1.81 -34.13
CA GLY A 272 42.45 1.11 -34.07
C GLY A 272 42.66 0.52 -32.66
N PRO A 273 43.28 -0.67 -32.53
CA PRO A 273 43.36 -1.40 -31.27
C PRO A 273 44.36 -0.78 -30.27
N PRO A 274 44.17 -0.98 -28.96
CA PRO A 274 45.03 -0.44 -27.91
C PRO A 274 46.40 -1.13 -27.87
N PRO A 275 47.49 -0.41 -27.51
CA PRO A 275 48.81 -1.01 -27.38
C PRO A 275 48.94 -1.92 -26.15
N ALA A 276 49.69 -2.99 -26.33
CA ALA A 276 49.92 -4.09 -25.39
C ALA A 276 50.57 -3.64 -24.06
N ALA A 277 49.96 -4.08 -22.95
CA ALA A 277 50.57 -4.09 -21.63
C ALA A 277 51.66 -5.18 -21.58
N PHE A 278 52.89 -4.78 -21.29
CA PHE A 278 54.00 -5.69 -21.04
C PHE A 278 53.75 -6.46 -19.74
N GLY A 279 53.65 -7.78 -19.87
CA GLY A 279 53.47 -8.73 -18.78
C GLY A 279 54.74 -8.92 -17.94
N VAL A 280 54.52 -9.04 -16.63
CA VAL A 280 55.48 -9.62 -15.68
C VAL A 280 55.21 -11.13 -15.63
N PRO A 281 56.23 -12.02 -15.74
CA PRO A 281 56.02 -13.46 -15.79
C PRO A 281 55.47 -14.06 -14.49
N LEU A 282 54.54 -15.02 -14.64
CA LEU A 282 53.78 -15.75 -13.61
C LEU A 282 54.64 -16.54 -12.59
N ALA A 283 55.96 -16.59 -12.75
CA ALA A 283 56.87 -17.25 -11.80
C ALA A 283 57.14 -16.41 -10.53
N GLN A 284 56.75 -15.13 -10.50
CA GLN A 284 57.03 -14.22 -9.37
C GLN A 284 55.82 -13.95 -8.45
N GLN A 285 54.63 -14.45 -8.77
CA GLN A 285 53.45 -14.35 -7.89
C GLN A 285 53.34 -15.49 -6.86
N ARG A 286 54.13 -16.56 -6.99
CA ARG A 286 54.12 -17.69 -6.05
C ARG A 286 55.17 -17.64 -4.94
N ALA A 287 56.03 -16.61 -4.91
CA ALA A 287 57.05 -16.42 -3.89
C ALA A 287 56.69 -15.37 -2.81
N MET A 288 55.54 -14.70 -2.91
CA MET A 288 55.07 -13.70 -1.93
C MET A 288 54.00 -14.23 -0.94
N MET A 289 53.56 -15.48 -1.07
CA MET A 289 52.64 -16.14 -0.12
C MET A 289 53.30 -17.16 0.83
N ALA A 290 54.63 -17.11 0.97
CA ALA A 290 55.35 -18.00 1.87
C ALA A 290 56.41 -17.25 2.67
N ARG A 291 55.97 -16.32 3.54
CA ARG A 291 56.76 -15.86 4.70
C ARG A 291 55.89 -15.15 5.74
N GLN A 292 55.43 -15.97 6.69
CA GLN A 292 55.41 -15.71 8.15
C GLN A 292 54.28 -14.84 8.75
N PRO A 293 54.01 -14.94 10.08
CA PRO A 293 53.25 -16.03 10.68
C PRO A 293 52.16 -15.51 11.65
N TRP A 294 51.37 -16.43 12.19
CA TRP A 294 50.46 -16.18 13.31
C TRP A 294 51.21 -15.70 14.56
N GLY A 295 50.65 -14.66 15.18
CA GLY A 295 51.01 -14.09 16.47
C GLY A 295 50.01 -13.01 16.81
#